data_AF-A0A5B7BQ07-F1
#
_entry.id   AF-A0A5B7BQ07-F1
#
_cell.length_a   1.000
_cell.length_b   1.000
_cell.length_c   1.000
_cell.angle_alpha   90.00
_cell.angle_beta   90.00
_cell.angle_gamma   90.00
#
_symmetry.space_group_name_H-M   'P 1'
#
loop_
_entity.id
_entity.type
_entity.pdbx_description
1 polymer ?
#
loop_
_entity_poly.entity_id
_entity_poly.type
_entity_poly.pdbx_seq_one_letter_code
_entity_poly.pdbx_strand_id
1 'polypeptide(L)'
;MEWGGIRSVIACDKNDEFLSFLKRSSVITSGDSLKLRIEDSEIEICPYKLLKWICNYGAVHCGTALIEGKADLKLDLNVPNNHGAFPLHVAASSLSPGLIELFLCHGAQANLTSSEKNALLPLQIALERVSADKSLIHWTPRHSIFKLVIILCLPEMKEALETNRLL
;
A
#
# COMPACT_ATOMS: atom_id res chain seq x y z
N MET A 1 -25.52 9.05 9.20
CA MET A 1 -24.92 8.55 7.94
C MET A 1 -23.43 8.42 8.17
N GLU A 2 -22.97 7.22 8.51
CA GLU A 2 -21.65 6.94 9.07
C GLU A 2 -20.56 6.95 7.99
N TRP A 3 -20.11 8.15 7.60
CA TRP A 3 -18.87 8.32 6.85
C TRP A 3 -17.84 8.93 7.79
N GLY A 4 -17.15 8.05 8.51
CA GLY A 4 -16.06 8.43 9.41
C GLY A 4 -15.36 7.27 10.14
N GLY A 5 -15.73 6.00 9.86
CA GLY A 5 -15.08 4.83 10.45
C GLY A 5 -13.61 4.69 10.05
N ILE A 6 -12.91 3.67 10.56
CA ILE A 6 -11.45 3.40 10.43
C ILE A 6 -10.84 3.66 9.03
N ARG A 7 -11.61 3.54 7.96
CA ARG A 7 -11.19 3.90 6.60
C ARG A 7 -10.83 5.38 6.45
N SER A 8 -11.56 6.29 7.10
CA SER A 8 -11.28 7.74 7.13
C SER A 8 -9.97 8.03 7.85
N VAL A 9 -9.75 7.36 8.98
CA VAL A 9 -8.50 7.43 9.77
C VAL A 9 -7.31 7.06 8.89
N ILE A 10 -7.41 5.95 8.16
CA ILE A 10 -6.38 5.51 7.21
C ILE A 10 -6.23 6.50 6.04
N ALA A 11 -7.32 6.99 5.47
CA ALA A 11 -7.27 7.92 4.34
C ALA A 11 -6.57 9.25 4.67
N CYS A 12 -6.62 9.67 5.94
CA CYS A 12 -5.89 10.83 6.45
C CYS A 12 -4.56 10.48 7.13
N ASP A 13 -4.13 9.22 7.05
CA ASP A 13 -2.93 8.66 7.68
C ASP A 13 -2.73 9.04 9.16
N LYS A 14 -3.83 9.02 9.93
CA LYS A 14 -3.84 9.45 11.33
C LYS A 14 -3.37 8.35 12.28
N ASN A 15 -2.07 8.34 12.55
CA ASN A 15 -1.41 7.34 13.41
C ASN A 15 -2.08 7.13 14.78
N ASP A 16 -2.30 8.20 15.55
CA ASP A 16 -2.78 8.09 16.94
C ASP A 16 -4.20 7.50 17.03
N GLU A 17 -5.08 7.93 16.12
CA GLU A 17 -6.44 7.40 16.00
C GLU A 17 -6.41 5.92 15.57
N PHE A 18 -5.51 5.55 14.66
CA PHE A 18 -5.34 4.17 14.18
C PHE A 18 -4.76 3.25 15.27
N LEU A 19 -3.76 3.70 16.02
CA LEU A 19 -3.22 2.97 17.17
C LEU A 19 -4.28 2.80 18.27
N SER A 20 -5.10 3.82 18.51
CA SER A 20 -6.21 3.73 19.46
C SER A 20 -7.22 2.66 19.03
N PHE A 21 -7.50 2.57 17.72
CA PHE A 21 -8.30 1.49 17.15
C PHE A 21 -7.64 0.12 17.35
N LEU A 22 -6.35 -0.03 17.08
CA LEU A 22 -5.63 -1.30 17.24
C LEU A 22 -5.56 -1.78 18.70
N LYS A 23 -5.42 -0.83 19.65
CA LYS A 23 -5.44 -1.12 21.10
C LYS A 23 -6.77 -1.66 21.56
N ARG A 24 -7.88 -1.13 21.03
CA ARG A 24 -9.26 -1.59 21.30
C ARG A 24 -9.65 -2.84 20.51
N SER A 25 -8.72 -3.41 19.75
CA SER A 25 -8.96 -4.61 18.96
C SER A 25 -8.22 -5.79 19.56
N SER A 26 -8.88 -6.94 19.61
CA SER A 26 -8.28 -8.22 19.93
C SER A 26 -8.02 -9.01 18.64
N VAL A 27 -6.85 -9.65 18.56
CA VAL A 27 -6.57 -10.61 17.48
C VAL A 27 -7.32 -11.90 17.80
N ILE A 28 -8.17 -12.31 16.87
CA ILE A 28 -8.88 -13.59 16.94
C ILE A 28 -8.60 -14.41 15.68
N THR A 29 -8.56 -15.73 15.85
CA THR A 29 -8.46 -16.68 14.74
C THR A 29 -9.84 -17.26 14.49
N SER A 30 -10.41 -16.99 13.31
CA SER A 30 -11.69 -17.57 12.88
C SER A 30 -11.40 -18.52 11.73
N GLY A 31 -11.26 -19.81 12.05
CA GLY A 31 -10.67 -20.81 11.14
C GLY A 31 -9.20 -20.50 10.87
N ASP A 32 -8.77 -20.63 9.60
CA ASP A 32 -7.40 -20.34 9.15
C ASP A 32 -7.13 -18.83 8.89
N SER A 33 -8.11 -17.96 9.17
CA SER A 33 -8.03 -16.52 8.86
C SER A 33 -7.88 -15.65 10.10
N LEU A 34 -6.85 -14.81 10.11
CA LEU A 34 -6.63 -13.76 11.10
C LEU A 34 -7.70 -12.66 10.99
N LYS A 35 -8.31 -12.29 12.11
CA LYS A 35 -9.27 -11.18 12.19
C LYS A 35 -9.01 -10.31 13.41
N LEU A 36 -9.33 -9.03 13.30
CA LEU A 36 -9.35 -8.07 14.40
C LEU A 36 -10.79 -7.84 14.82
N ARG A 37 -11.10 -8.12 16.09
CA ARG A 37 -12.42 -7.86 16.69
C ARG A 37 -12.32 -6.68 17.64
N ILE A 38 -13.19 -5.69 17.47
CA ILE A 38 -13.24 -4.52 18.35
C ILE A 38 -13.97 -4.90 19.64
N GLU A 39 -13.43 -4.50 20.80
CA GLU A 39 -13.85 -4.97 22.14
C GLU A 39 -15.32 -4.71 22.51
N ASP A 40 -16.06 -3.90 21.75
CA ASP A 40 -17.48 -3.59 21.99
C ASP A 40 -18.37 -3.80 20.75
N SER A 41 -17.89 -4.60 19.78
CA SER A 41 -18.58 -4.78 18.50
C SER A 41 -18.51 -6.22 18.00
N GLU A 42 -19.54 -6.65 17.28
CA GLU A 42 -19.51 -7.88 16.48
C GLU A 42 -18.77 -7.69 15.14
N ILE A 43 -18.23 -6.49 14.88
CA ILE A 43 -17.47 -6.21 13.67
C ILE A 43 -16.09 -6.86 13.75
N GLU A 44 -15.86 -7.81 12.84
CA GLU A 44 -14.57 -8.43 12.59
C GLU A 44 -13.97 -7.86 11.30
N ILE A 45 -12.69 -7.47 11.35
CA ILE A 45 -11.98 -6.90 10.21
C ILE A 45 -10.75 -7.75 9.90
N CYS A 46 -10.64 -8.22 8.66
CA CYS A 46 -9.43 -8.86 8.17
C CYS A 46 -8.29 -7.81 8.08
N PRO A 47 -7.12 -8.04 8.71
CA PRO A 47 -5.98 -7.11 8.64
C PRO A 47 -5.53 -6.80 7.21
N TYR A 48 -5.57 -7.77 6.29
CA TYR A 48 -5.22 -7.55 4.89
C TYR A 48 -6.17 -6.58 4.18
N LYS A 49 -7.40 -6.42 4.66
CA LYS A 49 -8.33 -5.39 4.17
C LYS A 49 -7.89 -3.99 4.61
N LEU A 50 -7.40 -3.85 5.84
CA LEU A 50 -6.79 -2.59 6.32
C LEU A 50 -5.53 -2.28 5.54
N LEU A 51 -4.66 -3.28 5.35
CA LEU A 51 -3.42 -3.15 4.57
C LEU A 51 -3.69 -2.70 3.13
N LYS A 52 -4.73 -3.23 2.48
CA LYS A 52 -5.17 -2.76 1.15
C LYS A 52 -5.57 -1.30 1.16
N TRP A 53 -6.34 -0.84 2.17
CA TRP A 53 -6.70 0.58 2.27
C TRP A 53 -5.46 1.44 2.51
N ILE A 54 -4.57 1.03 3.40
CA ILE A 54 -3.28 1.68 3.66
C ILE A 54 -2.50 1.86 2.36
N CYS A 55 -2.37 0.82 1.54
CA CYS A 55 -1.71 0.90 0.24
C CYS A 55 -2.40 1.87 -0.70
N ASN A 56 -3.73 1.79 -0.82
CA ASN A 56 -4.50 2.64 -1.72
C ASN A 56 -4.43 4.13 -1.37
N TYR A 57 -4.26 4.46 -0.09
CA TYR A 57 -4.16 5.85 0.39
C TYR A 57 -2.71 6.30 0.62
N GLY A 58 -1.71 5.42 0.44
CA GLY A 58 -0.31 5.73 0.75
C GLY A 58 -0.08 6.04 2.24
N ALA A 59 -0.88 5.45 3.13
CA ALA A 59 -0.93 5.79 4.55
C ALA A 59 0.22 5.13 5.34
N VAL A 60 1.43 5.67 5.20
CA VAL A 60 2.67 5.09 5.75
C VAL A 60 2.58 4.92 7.27
N HIS A 61 2.12 5.94 8.00
CA HIS A 61 2.09 5.87 9.46
C HIS A 61 1.11 4.80 9.96
N CYS A 62 -0.06 4.70 9.33
CA CYS A 62 -1.02 3.63 9.62
C CYS A 62 -0.46 2.25 9.23
N GLY A 63 0.32 2.16 8.15
CA GLY A 63 1.06 0.97 7.74
C GLY A 63 2.05 0.51 8.81
N THR A 64 2.90 1.43 9.27
CA THR A 64 3.86 1.17 10.34
C THR A 64 3.14 0.74 11.61
N ALA A 65 2.08 1.44 12.00
CA ALA A 65 1.27 1.08 13.16
C ALA A 65 0.63 -0.32 13.05
N LEU A 66 0.19 -0.72 11.85
CA LEU A 66 -0.40 -2.05 11.63
C LEU A 66 0.64 -3.17 11.73
N ILE A 67 1.85 -2.96 11.21
CA ILE A 67 2.91 -3.97 11.14
C ILE A 67 3.71 -4.05 12.46
N GLU A 68 4.02 -2.91 13.06
CA GLU A 68 4.90 -2.82 14.23
C GLU A 68 4.14 -2.55 15.54
N GLY A 69 2.96 -1.93 15.47
CA GLY A 69 2.26 -1.41 16.65
C GLY A 69 1.52 -2.46 17.49
N LYS A 70 1.41 -3.71 17.02
CA LYS A 70 0.67 -4.77 17.69
C LYS A 70 1.44 -6.10 17.63
N ALA A 71 2.17 -6.43 18.70
CA ALA A 71 3.08 -7.58 18.75
C ALA A 71 2.39 -8.96 18.59
N ASP A 72 1.11 -9.06 18.97
CA ASP A 72 0.26 -10.24 18.78
C ASP A 72 -0.27 -10.37 17.34
N LEU A 73 -0.11 -9.35 16.50
CA LEU A 73 -0.45 -9.37 15.09
C LEU A 73 0.82 -9.54 14.23
N LYS A 74 1.01 -10.73 13.65
CA LYS A 74 2.05 -10.96 12.64
C LYS A 74 1.42 -11.09 11.27
N LEU A 75 1.75 -10.17 10.37
CA LEU A 75 1.28 -10.18 8.99
C LEU A 75 2.36 -10.74 8.07
N ASP A 76 1.99 -11.74 7.28
CA ASP A 76 2.83 -12.21 6.18
C ASP A 76 2.56 -11.34 4.95
N LEU A 77 3.56 -10.55 4.56
CA LEU A 77 3.46 -9.65 3.41
C LEU A 77 3.60 -10.37 2.06
N ASN A 78 3.75 -11.69 2.07
CA ASN A 78 3.80 -12.55 0.89
C ASN A 78 2.50 -13.37 0.71
N VAL A 79 1.39 -12.90 1.29
CA VAL A 79 0.05 -13.46 1.03
C VAL A 79 -0.65 -12.66 -0.07
N PRO A 80 -1.05 -13.29 -1.19
CA PRO A 80 -1.77 -12.59 -2.24
C PRO A 80 -3.22 -12.32 -1.82
N ASN A 81 -3.76 -11.22 -2.30
CA ASN A 81 -5.19 -10.93 -2.19
C ASN A 81 -6.01 -11.79 -3.17
N ASN A 82 -7.34 -11.62 -3.15
CA ASN A 82 -8.26 -12.39 -4.02
C ASN A 82 -8.06 -12.15 -5.53
N HIS A 83 -7.29 -11.15 -5.93
CA HIS A 83 -6.93 -10.87 -7.31
C HIS A 83 -5.57 -11.48 -7.67
N GLY A 84 -4.82 -12.03 -6.70
CA GLY A 84 -3.48 -12.56 -6.91
C GLY A 84 -2.35 -11.55 -6.68
N ALA A 85 -2.67 -10.31 -6.29
CA ALA A 85 -1.68 -9.28 -6.01
C ALA A 85 -1.24 -9.31 -4.54
N PHE A 86 0.06 -9.20 -4.31
CA PHE A 86 0.66 -9.11 -2.97
C PHE A 86 0.68 -7.66 -2.47
N PRO A 87 0.78 -7.40 -1.16
CA PRO A 87 0.89 -6.05 -0.60
C PRO A 87 1.88 -5.14 -1.34
N LEU A 88 3.05 -5.66 -1.71
CA LEU A 88 4.07 -4.90 -2.43
C LEU A 88 3.62 -4.47 -3.84
N HIS A 89 2.79 -5.26 -4.53
CA HIS A 89 2.20 -4.88 -5.82
C HIS A 89 1.21 -3.72 -5.66
N VAL A 90 0.41 -3.73 -4.58
CA VAL A 90 -0.57 -2.67 -4.32
C VAL A 90 0.14 -1.36 -3.94
N ALA A 91 1.19 -1.43 -3.12
CA ALA A 91 2.04 -0.27 -2.80
C ALA A 91 2.79 0.26 -4.03
N ALA A 92 3.28 -0.62 -4.91
CA ALA A 92 3.87 -0.22 -6.19
C ALA A 92 2.84 0.50 -7.08
N SER A 93 1.59 0.02 -7.10
CA SER A 93 0.52 0.66 -7.86
C SER A 93 0.13 2.05 -7.35
N SER A 94 0.32 2.31 -6.06
CA SER A 94 0.07 3.63 -5.45
C SER A 94 1.29 4.55 -5.49
N LEU A 95 2.43 4.08 -6.01
CA LEU A 95 3.68 4.83 -6.12
C LEU A 95 4.14 5.37 -4.76
N SER A 96 3.96 4.58 -3.70
CA SER A 96 4.26 4.98 -2.31
C SER A 96 5.61 4.40 -1.86
N PRO A 97 6.73 5.14 -1.96
CA PRO A 97 8.05 4.62 -1.61
C PRO A 97 8.16 4.26 -0.12
N GLY A 98 7.51 5.01 0.77
CA GLY A 98 7.52 4.71 2.21
C GLY A 98 6.86 3.37 2.54
N LEU A 99 5.79 2.97 1.83
CA LEU A 99 5.20 1.65 2.01
C LEU A 99 6.07 0.54 1.40
N ILE A 100 6.74 0.81 0.27
CA ILE A 100 7.71 -0.13 -0.31
C ILE A 100 8.83 -0.41 0.69
N GLU A 101 9.47 0.63 1.23
CA GLU A 101 10.53 0.49 2.24
C GLU A 101 10.04 -0.29 3.45
N LEU A 102 8.90 0.12 4.02
CA LEU A 102 8.31 -0.55 5.17
C LEU A 102 8.10 -2.05 4.91
N PHE A 103 7.53 -2.42 3.76
CA PHE A 103 7.23 -3.81 3.45
C PHE A 103 8.48 -4.64 3.16
N LEU A 104 9.46 -4.08 2.44
CA LEU A 104 10.74 -4.75 2.18
C LEU A 104 11.52 -5.00 3.47
N CYS A 105 11.57 -4.00 4.36
CA CYS A 105 12.17 -4.14 5.69
C CYS A 105 11.51 -5.23 6.54
N HIS A 106 10.24 -5.55 6.27
CA HIS A 106 9.46 -6.58 6.98
C HIS A 106 9.29 -7.88 6.17
N GLY A 107 10.18 -8.14 5.20
CA GLY A 107 10.28 -9.45 4.54
C GLY A 107 9.35 -9.67 3.35
N ALA A 108 8.73 -8.60 2.81
CA ALA A 108 8.04 -8.68 1.54
C ALA A 108 9.03 -9.01 0.39
N GLN A 109 8.61 -9.89 -0.52
CA GLN A 109 9.43 -10.33 -1.64
C GLN A 109 9.11 -9.52 -2.92
N ALA A 110 10.12 -8.82 -3.44
CA ALA A 110 10.01 -8.04 -4.68
C ALA A 110 10.04 -8.87 -5.98
N ASN A 111 10.40 -10.15 -5.88
CA ASN A 111 10.51 -11.06 -7.04
C ASN A 111 9.25 -11.91 -7.28
N LEU A 112 8.21 -11.75 -6.47
CA LEU A 112 6.94 -12.44 -6.68
C LEU A 112 6.16 -11.76 -7.80
N THR A 113 5.60 -12.57 -8.70
CA THR A 113 4.70 -12.09 -9.74
C THR A 113 3.25 -12.18 -9.27
N SER A 114 2.47 -11.12 -9.49
CA SER A 114 1.03 -11.13 -9.24
C SER A 114 0.33 -12.17 -10.13
N SER A 115 -0.70 -12.85 -9.65
CA SER A 115 -1.55 -13.70 -10.52
C SER A 115 -2.62 -12.90 -11.28
N GLU A 116 -2.59 -11.57 -11.19
CA GLU A 116 -3.39 -10.70 -12.05
C GLU A 116 -2.97 -10.82 -13.52
N LYS A 117 -3.70 -10.18 -14.43
CA LYS A 117 -3.39 -10.19 -15.86
C LYS A 117 -1.95 -9.74 -16.07
N ASN A 118 -1.18 -10.51 -16.83
CA ASN A 118 0.21 -10.28 -17.23
C ASN A 118 1.31 -10.74 -16.25
N ALA A 119 0.98 -11.36 -15.12
CA ALA A 119 1.98 -11.94 -14.22
C ALA A 119 3.13 -10.98 -13.84
N LEU A 120 2.77 -9.72 -13.54
CA LEU A 120 3.75 -8.65 -13.36
C LEU A 120 4.42 -8.68 -11.99
N LEU A 121 5.70 -8.29 -11.96
CA LEU A 121 6.44 -7.93 -10.76
C LEU A 121 5.97 -6.57 -10.21
N PRO A 122 6.22 -6.27 -8.91
CA PRO A 122 5.95 -4.96 -8.34
C PRO A 122 6.60 -3.82 -9.13
N LEU A 123 7.87 -3.97 -9.55
CA LEU A 123 8.56 -2.95 -10.37
C LEU A 123 7.84 -2.69 -11.69
N GLN A 124 7.36 -3.73 -12.36
CA GLN A 124 6.66 -3.59 -13.64
C GLN A 124 5.32 -2.85 -13.45
N ILE A 125 4.60 -3.11 -12.36
CA ILE A 125 3.38 -2.35 -12.00
C ILE A 125 3.70 -0.88 -11.77
N ALA A 126 4.77 -0.57 -11.01
CA ALA A 126 5.18 0.82 -10.81
C ALA A 126 5.49 1.52 -12.13
N LEU A 127 6.26 0.87 -13.02
CA LEU A 127 6.58 1.41 -14.35
C LEU A 127 5.35 1.62 -15.23
N GLU A 128 4.39 0.68 -15.25
CA GLU A 128 3.12 0.85 -15.96
C GLU A 128 2.32 2.05 -15.43
N ARG A 129 2.30 2.23 -14.10
CA ARG A 129 1.61 3.35 -13.46
C ARG A 129 2.25 4.69 -13.79
N VAL A 130 3.58 4.77 -13.77
CA VAL A 130 4.34 5.96 -14.20
C VAL A 130 4.08 6.27 -15.67
N SER A 131 4.11 5.25 -16.53
CA SER A 131 3.91 5.42 -17.98
C SER A 131 2.47 5.84 -18.33
N ALA A 132 1.50 5.42 -17.54
CA ALA A 132 0.10 5.82 -17.67
C ALA A 132 -0.20 7.22 -17.07
N ASP A 133 0.78 7.87 -16.44
CA ASP A 133 0.60 9.20 -15.86
C ASP A 133 0.29 10.24 -16.96
N LYS A 134 -0.71 11.08 -16.70
CA LYS A 134 -1.19 12.07 -17.68
C LYS A 134 -0.12 13.10 -18.04
N SER A 135 0.83 13.36 -17.15
CA SER A 135 1.96 14.26 -17.43
C SER A 135 2.89 13.68 -18.50
N LEU A 136 3.13 12.37 -18.47
CA LEU A 136 4.01 11.67 -19.40
C LEU A 136 3.29 11.17 -20.66
N ILE A 137 2.00 10.83 -20.60
CA ILE A 137 1.24 10.30 -21.75
C ILE A 137 1.17 11.27 -22.93
N HIS A 138 1.28 12.58 -22.67
CA HIS A 138 1.27 13.61 -23.70
C HIS A 138 2.68 13.97 -24.20
N TRP A 139 3.73 13.46 -23.56
CA TRP A 139 5.07 13.66 -24.05
C TRP A 139 5.33 12.75 -25.26
N THR A 140 6.02 13.28 -26.26
CA THR A 140 6.41 12.55 -27.48
C THR A 140 7.82 12.98 -27.83
N PRO A 141 8.58 12.22 -28.63
CA PRO A 141 9.94 12.62 -29.06
C PRO A 141 10.00 13.95 -29.83
N ARG A 142 8.85 14.51 -30.24
CA ARG A 142 8.75 15.84 -30.86
C ARG A 142 8.77 16.98 -29.85
N HIS A 143 8.50 16.69 -28.57
CA HIS A 143 8.58 17.67 -27.49
C HIS A 143 10.01 17.81 -27.00
N SER A 144 10.37 19.00 -26.54
CA SER A 144 11.71 19.29 -26.00
C SER A 144 12.06 18.34 -24.85
N ILE A 145 13.30 17.84 -24.84
CA ILE A 145 13.85 17.04 -23.74
C ILE A 145 13.81 17.81 -22.41
N PHE A 146 13.92 19.14 -22.44
CA PHE A 146 13.80 19.98 -21.24
C PHE A 146 12.43 19.85 -20.59
N LYS A 147 11.35 19.69 -21.38
CA LYS A 147 10.00 19.47 -20.85
C LYS A 147 9.91 18.13 -20.12
N LEU A 148 10.57 17.09 -20.64
CA LEU A 148 10.65 15.80 -19.96
C LEU A 148 11.41 15.91 -18.64
N VAL A 149 12.57 16.56 -18.64
CA VAL A 149 13.36 16.77 -17.42
C VAL A 149 12.56 17.52 -16.36
N ILE A 150 11.85 18.59 -16.74
CA ILE A 150 10.98 19.34 -15.82
C ILE A 150 9.91 18.44 -15.22
N ILE A 151 9.20 17.65 -16.05
CA ILE A 151 8.16 16.71 -15.58
C ILE A 151 8.75 15.71 -14.59
N LEU A 152 9.88 15.08 -14.91
CA LEU A 152 10.55 14.10 -14.05
C LEU A 152 11.03 14.70 -12.72
N CYS A 153 11.30 16.01 -12.66
CA CYS A 153 11.70 16.71 -11.44
C CYS A 153 10.51 17.23 -10.61
N LEU A 154 9.26 17.06 -11.07
CA LEU A 154 8.09 17.47 -10.30
C LEU A 154 7.95 16.63 -9.01
N PRO A 155 7.45 17.22 -7.90
CA PRO A 155 7.24 16.49 -6.65
C PRO A 155 6.43 15.21 -6.81
N GLU A 156 5.41 15.24 -7.66
CA GLU A 156 4.52 14.10 -7.95
C GLU A 156 5.28 12.93 -8.60
N MET A 157 6.30 13.25 -9.41
CA MET A 157 7.14 12.25 -10.08
C MET A 157 8.28 11.75 -9.19
N LYS A 158 8.66 12.52 -8.16
CA LYS A 158 9.74 12.14 -7.24
C LYS A 158 9.42 10.84 -6.51
N GLU A 159 8.22 10.70 -5.97
CA GLU A 159 7.79 9.47 -5.28
C GLU A 159 7.70 8.28 -6.23
N ALA A 160 7.27 8.53 -7.47
CA ALA A 160 7.19 7.51 -8.52
C ALA A 160 8.58 6.98 -8.92
N LEU A 161 9.54 7.88 -9.12
CA LEU A 161 10.93 7.53 -9.42
C LEU A 161 11.59 6.82 -8.25
N GLU A 162 11.31 7.25 -7.02
CA GLU A 162 11.83 6.61 -5.81
C GLU A 162 11.24 5.20 -5.61
N THR A 163 9.95 5.03 -5.87
CA THR A 163 9.29 3.71 -5.86
C THR A 163 9.98 2.74 -6.82
N ASN A 164 10.30 3.19 -8.04
CA ASN A 164 11.04 2.38 -9.02
C ASN A 164 12.48 2.09 -8.59
N ARG A 165 13.11 3.00 -7.83
CA ARG A 165 14.49 2.82 -7.33
C ARG A 165 14.59 1.77 -6.23
N LEU A 166 13.52 1.62 -5.43
CA LEU A 166 13.47 0.72 -4.28
C LEU A 166 13.13 -0.72 -4.64
N LEU A 167 12.51 -0.95 -5.80
CA LEU A 167 12.09 -2.25 -6.32
C LEU A 167 13.11 -2.81 -7.32
#